data_AF-A0A6A4Z3J7-F1
#
_entry.id   AF-A0A6A4Z3J7-F1
#
_cell.length_a   1.000
_cell.length_b   1.000
_cell.length_c   1.000
_cell.angle_alpha   90.00
_cell.angle_beta   90.00
_cell.angle_gamma   90.00
#
_symmetry.space_group_name_H-M   'P 1'
#
loop_
_entity.id
_entity.type
_entity.pdbx_description
1 polymer ?
#
loop_
_entity_poly.entity_id
_entity_poly.type
_entity_poly.pdbx_seq_one_letter_code
_entity_poly.pdbx_strand_id
1 'polypeptide(L)'
;MKVPGWEYVQRVPPAFFSLAIVLLSRQIIDPQNSVHVWIVRGLFAASQLSCIAVLVYLYFQSRVRENKDPATVIVKEDLGFGQEGEKTEKITIGEHDQRAALKDIQKVALGLAVSSFIHVYWGFIPPLVIGVYNGPQALLQMPLVRVLLRGERTWGKLQRPWAEPIASFGKRFEAWNDTITSAFTTDNNAKPKKEKKEKKEKKRR
;
A
#
# COMPACT_ATOMS: atom_id res chain seq x y z
N MET A 1 -6.53 -1.09 -36.61
CA MET A 1 -5.54 -1.12 -35.51
C MET A 1 -5.94 -2.24 -34.56
N LYS A 2 -5.06 -3.23 -34.30
CA LYS A 2 -5.34 -4.26 -33.28
C LYS A 2 -5.25 -3.60 -31.91
N VAL A 3 -6.39 -3.51 -31.21
CA VAL A 3 -6.39 -3.03 -29.82
C VAL A 3 -5.58 -4.00 -28.96
N PRO A 4 -4.68 -3.49 -28.10
CA PRO A 4 -3.89 -4.34 -27.22
C PRO A 4 -4.83 -5.12 -26.29
N GLY A 5 -4.62 -6.44 -26.21
CA GLY A 5 -5.43 -7.33 -25.36
C GLY A 5 -5.22 -7.05 -23.86
N TRP A 6 -6.14 -7.56 -23.04
CA TRP A 6 -6.16 -7.40 -21.58
C TRP A 6 -4.83 -7.76 -20.88
N GLU A 7 -4.05 -8.68 -21.45
CA GLU A 7 -2.72 -9.04 -20.93
C GLU A 7 -1.70 -7.89 -20.93
N TYR A 8 -1.82 -6.95 -21.87
CA TYR A 8 -0.92 -5.80 -21.93
C TYR A 8 -1.16 -4.85 -20.76
N VAL A 9 -2.41 -4.67 -20.35
CA VAL A 9 -2.80 -3.82 -19.22
C VAL A 9 -2.21 -4.36 -17.92
N GLN A 10 -2.14 -5.68 -17.77
CA GLN A 10 -1.56 -6.32 -16.58
C GLN A 10 -0.03 -6.19 -16.49
N ARG A 11 0.67 -5.91 -17.59
CA ARG A 11 2.13 -5.73 -17.63
C ARG A 11 2.56 -4.29 -17.31
N VAL A 12 1.64 -3.33 -17.37
CA VAL A 12 1.94 -1.92 -17.07
C VAL A 12 2.21 -1.77 -15.57
N PRO A 13 3.37 -1.22 -15.16
CA PRO A 13 3.65 -1.01 -13.74
C PRO A 13 2.58 -0.12 -13.06
N PRO A 14 2.18 -0.42 -11.81
CA PRO A 14 1.16 0.34 -11.07
C PRO A 14 1.45 1.85 -10.97
N ALA A 15 2.73 2.23 -11.01
CA ALA A 15 3.15 3.62 -11.00
C ALA A 15 2.64 4.42 -12.20
N PHE A 16 2.50 3.81 -13.39
CA PHE A 16 1.98 4.50 -14.57
C PHE A 16 0.48 4.80 -14.44
N PHE A 17 -0.30 3.87 -13.88
CA PHE A 17 -1.71 4.15 -13.57
C PHE A 17 -1.85 5.26 -12.53
N SER A 18 -1.01 5.23 -11.49
CA SER A 18 -0.98 6.28 -10.47
C SER A 18 -0.67 7.64 -11.09
N LEU A 19 0.34 7.71 -11.96
CA LEU A 19 0.73 8.93 -12.66
C LEU A 19 -0.38 9.42 -13.59
N ALA A 20 -0.99 8.52 -14.38
CA ALA A 20 -2.09 8.86 -15.29
C ALA A 20 -3.29 9.45 -14.52
N ILE A 21 -3.65 8.83 -13.39
CA ILE A 21 -4.72 9.34 -12.53
C ILE A 21 -4.38 10.73 -11.99
N VAL A 22 -3.15 10.97 -11.55
CA VAL A 22 -2.73 12.30 -11.07
C VAL A 22 -2.80 13.35 -12.19
N LEU A 23 -2.31 13.03 -13.38
CA LEU A 23 -2.33 13.97 -14.51
C LEU A 23 -3.77 14.31 -14.95
N LEU A 24 -4.65 13.30 -15.02
CA LEU A 24 -6.07 13.51 -15.30
C LEU A 24 -6.74 14.32 -14.19
N SER A 25 -6.41 14.03 -12.93
CA SER A 25 -6.97 14.75 -11.79
C SER A 25 -6.63 16.24 -11.84
N ARG A 26 -5.45 16.63 -12.33
CA ARG A 26 -5.08 18.04 -12.48
C ARG A 26 -5.90 18.79 -13.53
N GLN A 27 -6.41 18.10 -14.55
CA GLN A 27 -7.23 18.71 -15.59
C GLN A 27 -8.67 18.93 -15.11
N ILE A 28 -9.15 18.09 -14.19
CA ILE A 28 -10.56 18.08 -13.75
C ILE A 28 -10.72 18.81 -12.41
N ILE A 29 -9.73 18.70 -11.52
CA ILE A 29 -9.80 19.18 -10.14
C ILE A 29 -9.11 20.54 -10.04
N ASP A 30 -9.91 21.58 -9.98
CA ASP A 30 -9.47 22.91 -9.53
C ASP A 30 -9.23 22.93 -8.00
N PRO A 31 -7.99 23.15 -7.52
CA PRO A 31 -7.67 23.25 -6.09
C PRO A 31 -8.29 24.45 -5.38
N GLN A 32 -8.68 25.51 -6.10
CA GLN A 32 -9.31 26.71 -5.53
C GLN A 32 -10.81 26.52 -5.34
N ASN A 33 -11.42 25.55 -6.01
CA ASN A 33 -12.83 25.23 -5.86
C ASN A 33 -13.07 24.35 -4.62
N SER A 34 -13.72 24.91 -3.60
CA SER A 34 -14.05 24.21 -2.36
C SER A 34 -14.82 22.91 -2.59
N VAL A 35 -15.77 22.88 -3.54
CA VAL A 35 -16.58 21.69 -3.83
C VAL A 35 -15.71 20.54 -4.31
N HIS A 36 -14.79 20.81 -5.22
CA HIS A 36 -13.88 19.79 -5.75
C HIS A 36 -13.00 19.20 -4.64
N VAL A 37 -12.44 20.05 -3.77
CA VAL A 37 -11.61 19.61 -2.65
C VAL A 37 -12.41 18.73 -1.68
N TRP A 38 -13.64 19.11 -1.34
CA TRP A 38 -14.51 18.31 -0.47
C TRP A 38 -14.90 16.97 -1.08
N ILE A 39 -15.16 16.91 -2.39
CA ILE A 39 -15.42 15.64 -3.10
C ILE A 39 -14.21 14.71 -2.98
N VAL A 40 -13.00 15.21 -3.23
CA VAL A 40 -11.78 14.41 -3.12
C VAL A 40 -11.55 13.90 -1.70
N ARG A 41 -11.77 14.75 -0.69
CA ARG A 41 -11.70 14.36 0.73
C ARG A 41 -12.69 13.25 1.05
N GLY A 42 -13.94 13.39 0.60
CA GLY A 42 -15.00 12.41 0.79
C GLY A 42 -14.67 11.06 0.14
N LEU A 43 -14.22 11.07 -1.12
CA LEU A 43 -13.81 9.86 -1.84
C LEU A 43 -12.62 9.18 -1.16
N PHE A 44 -11.62 9.96 -0.74
CA PHE A 44 -10.47 9.41 -0.03
C PHE A 44 -10.89 8.79 1.31
N ALA A 45 -11.68 9.50 2.12
CA ALA A 45 -12.19 8.99 3.39
C ALA A 45 -13.00 7.70 3.18
N ALA A 46 -13.93 7.67 2.23
CA ALA A 46 -14.73 6.49 1.91
C ALA A 46 -13.85 5.31 1.45
N SER A 47 -12.84 5.57 0.62
CA SER A 47 -11.90 4.55 0.16
C SER A 47 -11.07 3.98 1.31
N GLN A 48 -10.49 4.82 2.17
CA GLN A 48 -9.68 4.31 3.29
C GLN A 48 -10.53 3.61 4.34
N LEU A 49 -11.71 4.14 4.67
CA LEU A 49 -12.64 3.50 5.61
C LEU A 49 -13.11 2.14 5.12
N SER A 50 -13.41 2.00 3.83
CA SER A 50 -13.76 0.68 3.27
C SER A 50 -12.60 -0.30 3.34
N CYS A 51 -11.35 0.13 3.11
CA CYS A 51 -10.18 -0.73 3.27
C CYS A 51 -9.99 -1.19 4.72
N ILE A 52 -10.11 -0.27 5.68
CA ILE A 52 -10.00 -0.58 7.12
C ILE A 52 -11.14 -1.52 7.53
N ALA A 53 -12.37 -1.27 7.09
CA ALA A 53 -13.52 -2.11 7.40
C ALA A 53 -13.33 -3.57 6.93
N VAL A 54 -12.81 -3.77 5.71
CA VAL A 54 -12.47 -5.11 5.20
C VAL A 54 -11.40 -5.77 6.06
N LEU A 55 -10.33 -5.06 6.42
CA LEU A 55 -9.26 -5.64 7.25
C LEU A 55 -9.75 -5.99 8.67
N VAL A 56 -10.60 -5.16 9.27
CA VAL A 56 -11.22 -5.41 10.57
C VAL A 56 -12.14 -6.64 10.48
N TYR A 57 -12.93 -6.77 9.41
CA TYR A 57 -13.74 -7.97 9.17
C TYR A 57 -12.86 -9.23 9.10
N LEU A 58 -11.73 -9.18 8.37
CA LEU A 58 -10.80 -10.30 8.28
C LEU A 58 -10.11 -10.62 9.61
N TYR A 59 -9.82 -9.62 10.43
CA TYR A 59 -9.30 -9.80 11.80
C TYR A 59 -10.28 -10.59 12.69
N PHE A 60 -11.58 -10.27 12.64
CA PHE A 60 -12.57 -11.05 13.38
C PHE A 60 -12.75 -12.46 12.80
N GLN A 61 -12.70 -12.58 11.47
CA GLN A 61 -12.80 -13.88 10.80
C GLN A 61 -11.63 -14.82 11.16
N SER A 62 -10.40 -14.30 11.26
CA SER A 62 -9.24 -15.09 11.70
C SER A 62 -9.36 -15.53 13.16
N ARG A 63 -9.94 -14.69 14.03
CA ARG A 63 -10.28 -15.06 15.42
C ARG A 63 -11.30 -16.17 15.54
N VAL A 64 -12.33 -16.16 14.69
CA VAL A 64 -13.29 -17.28 14.66
C VAL A 64 -12.63 -18.57 14.17
N ARG A 65 -11.67 -18.48 13.24
CA ARG A 65 -10.95 -19.64 12.70
C ARG A 65 -9.93 -20.23 13.67
N GLU A 66 -9.28 -19.39 14.48
CA GLU A 66 -8.38 -19.84 15.55
C GLU A 66 -9.07 -20.85 16.47
N ASN A 67 -10.35 -20.62 16.79
CA ASN A 67 -11.14 -21.53 17.62
C ASN A 67 -11.52 -22.84 16.92
N LYS A 68 -11.35 -22.95 15.59
CA LYS A 68 -11.82 -24.08 14.78
C LYS A 68 -10.68 -24.93 14.20
N ASP A 69 -9.50 -24.38 13.98
CA ASP A 69 -8.36 -25.06 13.36
C ASP A 69 -7.07 -24.89 14.19
N PRO A 70 -6.58 -25.95 14.85
CA PRO A 70 -5.38 -25.91 15.68
C PRO A 70 -4.08 -26.01 14.89
N ALA A 71 -4.11 -25.98 13.55
CA ALA A 71 -2.90 -26.02 12.74
C ALA A 71 -1.96 -24.85 13.10
N THR A 72 -0.66 -25.15 13.16
CA THR A 72 0.37 -24.22 13.63
C THR A 72 1.39 -23.89 12.54
N VAL A 73 1.93 -22.68 12.59
CA VAL A 73 3.01 -22.17 11.74
C VAL A 73 4.14 -21.61 12.60
N ILE A 74 5.37 -21.77 12.15
CA ILE A 74 6.55 -21.21 12.83
C ILE A 74 6.82 -19.84 12.23
N VAL A 75 6.87 -18.82 13.09
CA VAL A 75 7.04 -17.42 12.71
C VAL A 75 8.13 -16.84 13.59
N LYS A 76 8.81 -15.78 13.16
CA LYS A 76 9.68 -15.04 14.07
C LYS A 76 8.85 -14.25 15.08
N GLU A 77 9.41 -14.07 16.26
CA GLU A 77 8.84 -13.24 17.32
C GLU A 77 8.53 -11.84 16.76
N ASP A 78 7.35 -11.33 17.08
CA ASP A 78 6.91 -10.00 16.64
C ASP A 78 7.14 -9.03 17.79
N LEU A 79 8.21 -8.23 17.71
CA LEU A 79 8.55 -7.22 18.73
C LEU A 79 7.66 -5.97 18.62
N GLY A 80 6.75 -5.94 17.64
CA GLY A 80 5.87 -4.80 17.36
C GLY A 80 6.48 -3.81 16.37
N PHE A 81 5.62 -2.95 15.79
CA PHE A 81 6.01 -1.95 14.79
C PHE A 81 6.83 -2.50 13.60
N GLY A 82 6.60 -3.76 13.22
CA GLY A 82 7.29 -4.40 12.11
C GLY A 82 8.73 -4.83 12.41
N GLN A 83 9.12 -4.87 13.69
CA GLN A 83 10.38 -5.46 14.13
C GLN A 83 10.21 -6.95 14.41
N GLU A 84 11.03 -7.78 13.77
CA GLU A 84 11.10 -9.22 14.04
C GLU A 84 12.21 -9.48 15.06
N GLY A 85 11.92 -10.24 16.11
CA GLY A 85 12.91 -10.76 17.05
C GLY A 85 13.73 -11.90 16.45
N GLU A 86 14.81 -12.26 17.15
CA GLU A 86 15.68 -13.37 16.73
C GLU A 86 15.07 -14.75 17.02
N LYS A 87 14.10 -14.82 17.94
CA LYS A 87 13.47 -16.08 18.33
C LYS A 87 12.37 -16.47 17.36
N THR A 88 12.17 -17.78 17.23
CA THR A 88 11.04 -18.34 16.48
C THR A 88 9.97 -18.82 17.45
N GLU A 89 8.73 -18.42 17.18
CA GLU A 89 7.53 -18.79 17.91
C GLU A 89 6.68 -19.71 17.05
N LYS A 90 6.09 -20.73 17.67
CA LYS A 90 5.09 -21.59 17.02
C LYS A 90 3.71 -21.06 17.39
N ILE A 91 3.03 -20.45 16.43
CA ILE A 91 1.71 -19.85 16.62
C ILE A 91 0.66 -20.57 15.78
N THR A 92 -0.62 -20.42 16.12
CA THR A 92 -1.70 -21.00 15.32
C THR A 92 -1.86 -20.24 13.99
N ILE A 93 -2.47 -20.87 12.98
CA ILE A 93 -2.81 -20.20 11.72
C ILE A 93 -3.75 -19.02 11.98
N GLY A 94 -4.71 -19.17 12.88
CA GLY A 94 -5.64 -18.10 13.24
C GLY A 94 -4.93 -16.91 13.89
N GLU A 95 -4.01 -17.18 14.82
CA GLU A 95 -3.19 -16.15 15.47
C GLU A 95 -2.28 -15.43 14.47
N HIS A 96 -1.61 -16.18 13.57
CA HIS A 96 -0.82 -15.59 12.49
C HIS A 96 -1.66 -14.64 11.63
N ASP A 97 -2.85 -15.08 11.22
CA ASP A 97 -3.75 -14.28 10.38
C ASP A 97 -4.26 -13.03 11.11
N GLN A 98 -4.48 -13.09 12.44
CA GLN A 98 -4.78 -11.92 13.26
C GLN A 98 -3.62 -10.93 13.34
N ARG A 99 -2.40 -11.41 13.62
CA ARG A 99 -1.20 -10.56 13.68
C ARG A 99 -0.96 -9.88 12.32
N ALA A 100 -1.12 -10.61 11.22
CA ALA A 100 -1.02 -10.06 9.87
C ALA A 100 -2.10 -8.99 9.58
N ALA A 101 -3.35 -9.25 9.96
CA ALA A 101 -4.43 -8.27 9.80
C ALA A 101 -4.15 -6.97 10.58
N LEU A 102 -3.64 -7.08 11.81
CA LEU A 102 -3.29 -5.92 12.62
C LEU A 102 -2.15 -5.11 12.01
N LYS A 103 -1.09 -5.78 11.51
CA LYS A 103 0.01 -5.12 10.79
C LYS A 103 -0.49 -4.37 9.57
N ASP A 104 -1.39 -4.97 8.80
CA ASP A 104 -1.96 -4.36 7.61
C ASP A 104 -2.88 -3.17 7.94
N ILE A 105 -3.67 -3.24 9.02
CA ILE A 105 -4.45 -2.11 9.54
C ILE A 105 -3.53 -0.96 9.93
N GLN A 106 -2.44 -1.24 10.66
CA GLN A 106 -1.47 -0.22 11.06
C GLN A 106 -0.83 0.47 9.84
N LYS A 107 -0.47 -0.30 8.79
CA LYS A 107 0.07 0.27 7.54
C LYS A 107 -0.92 1.21 6.85
N VAL A 108 -2.18 0.81 6.75
CA VAL A 108 -3.24 1.64 6.13
C VAL A 108 -3.51 2.88 6.99
N ALA A 109 -3.60 2.73 8.31
CA ALA A 109 -3.81 3.84 9.24
C ALA A 109 -2.67 4.86 9.20
N LEU A 110 -1.41 4.40 9.13
CA LEU A 110 -0.26 5.26 8.97
C LEU A 110 -0.29 6.01 7.63
N GLY A 111 -0.63 5.32 6.54
CA GLY A 111 -0.80 5.93 5.23
C GLY A 111 -1.89 7.00 5.20
N LEU A 112 -3.02 6.75 5.87
CA LEU A 112 -4.10 7.72 6.06
C LEU A 112 -3.63 8.93 6.87
N ALA A 113 -2.93 8.72 7.99
CA ALA A 113 -2.45 9.80 8.84
C ALA A 113 -1.48 10.71 8.09
N VAL A 114 -0.47 10.13 7.41
CA VAL A 114 0.52 10.89 6.65
C VAL A 114 -0.12 11.67 5.49
N SER A 115 -1.00 11.01 4.72
CA SER A 115 -1.66 11.66 3.58
C SER A 115 -2.60 12.79 4.03
N SER A 116 -3.32 12.59 5.14
CA SER A 116 -4.22 13.59 5.70
C SER A 116 -3.45 14.78 6.27
N PHE A 117 -2.34 14.53 6.98
CA PHE A 117 -1.46 15.58 7.50
C PHE A 117 -0.91 16.45 6.36
N ILE A 118 -0.38 15.82 5.32
CA ILE A 118 0.17 16.51 4.16
C ILE A 118 -0.89 17.34 3.44
N HIS A 119 -2.11 16.81 3.33
CA HIS A 119 -3.21 17.54 2.72
C HIS A 119 -3.67 18.75 3.55
N VAL A 120 -3.82 18.59 4.87
CA VAL A 120 -4.30 19.67 5.74
C VAL A 120 -3.25 20.76 5.89
N TYR A 121 -1.98 20.40 6.04
CA TYR A 121 -0.90 21.36 6.28
C TYR A 121 -0.42 22.06 5.00
N TRP A 122 -0.30 21.34 3.88
CA TRP A 122 0.23 21.89 2.61
C TRP A 122 -0.82 22.04 1.51
N GLY A 123 -2.10 21.71 1.76
CA GLY A 123 -3.15 21.74 0.73
C GLY A 123 -2.91 20.72 -0.39
N PHE A 124 -2.01 19.76 -0.21
CA PHE A 124 -1.55 18.92 -1.31
C PHE A 124 -2.58 17.83 -1.62
N ILE A 125 -3.19 17.89 -2.80
CA ILE A 125 -4.29 17.03 -3.25
C ILE A 125 -3.84 15.66 -3.81
N PRO A 126 -2.75 15.54 -4.60
CA PRO A 126 -2.35 14.27 -5.21
C PRO A 126 -2.25 13.06 -4.25
N PRO A 127 -1.79 13.18 -3.00
CA PRO A 127 -1.84 12.09 -2.02
C PRO A 127 -3.22 11.45 -1.85
N LEU A 128 -4.26 12.28 -1.75
CA LEU A 128 -5.63 11.83 -1.60
C LEU A 128 -6.09 11.09 -2.85
N VAL A 129 -5.85 11.68 -4.01
CA VAL A 129 -6.25 11.11 -5.31
C VAL A 129 -5.58 9.76 -5.57
N ILE A 130 -4.27 9.67 -5.36
CA ILE A 130 -3.53 8.42 -5.48
C ILE A 130 -4.08 7.38 -4.49
N GLY A 131 -4.37 7.79 -3.26
CA GLY A 131 -4.87 6.91 -2.21
C GLY A 131 -6.22 6.27 -2.52
N VAL A 132 -7.11 6.99 -3.23
CA VAL A 132 -8.44 6.49 -3.64
C VAL A 132 -8.33 5.25 -4.53
N TYR A 133 -7.35 5.21 -5.44
CA TYR A 133 -7.16 4.08 -6.35
C TYR A 133 -6.19 3.03 -5.78
N ASN A 134 -5.04 3.47 -5.27
CA ASN A 134 -3.98 2.56 -4.82
C ASN A 134 -4.33 1.82 -3.54
N GLY A 135 -5.14 2.41 -2.65
CA GLY A 135 -5.57 1.75 -1.40
C GLY A 135 -6.32 0.44 -1.69
N PRO A 136 -7.47 0.50 -2.39
CA PRO A 136 -8.24 -0.70 -2.75
C PRO A 136 -7.44 -1.70 -3.59
N GLN A 137 -6.65 -1.22 -4.56
CA GLN A 137 -5.81 -2.11 -5.36
C GLN A 137 -4.76 -2.83 -4.49
N ALA A 138 -4.09 -2.13 -3.57
CA ALA A 138 -3.14 -2.75 -2.66
C ALA A 138 -3.80 -3.77 -1.73
N LEU A 139 -4.99 -3.45 -1.22
CA LEU A 139 -5.78 -4.36 -0.37
C LEU A 139 -6.07 -5.69 -1.08
N LEU A 140 -6.52 -5.65 -2.33
CA LEU A 140 -6.81 -6.85 -3.12
C LEU A 140 -5.56 -7.71 -3.42
N GLN A 141 -4.37 -7.11 -3.32
CA GLN A 141 -3.10 -7.81 -3.50
C GLN A 141 -2.54 -8.39 -2.19
N MET A 142 -3.12 -8.05 -1.04
CA MET A 142 -2.68 -8.57 0.26
C MET A 142 -2.91 -10.08 0.37
N PRO A 143 -1.94 -10.83 0.90
CA PRO A 143 -2.04 -12.28 1.01
C PRO A 143 -3.19 -12.69 1.93
N LEU A 144 -3.45 -11.94 3.01
CA LEU A 144 -4.58 -12.17 3.92
C LEU A 144 -5.92 -12.11 3.18
N VAL A 145 -6.15 -11.06 2.39
CA VAL A 145 -7.39 -10.87 1.62
C VAL A 145 -7.55 -11.98 0.58
N ARG A 146 -6.47 -12.36 -0.10
CA ARG A 146 -6.50 -13.47 -1.08
C ARG A 146 -6.86 -14.81 -0.47
N VAL A 147 -6.32 -15.11 0.70
CA VAL A 147 -6.55 -16.40 1.35
C VAL A 147 -7.93 -16.45 2.04
N LEU A 148 -8.30 -15.41 2.79
CA LEU A 148 -9.55 -15.43 3.58
C LEU A 148 -10.78 -15.00 2.78
N LEU A 149 -10.66 -13.97 1.92
CA LEU A 149 -11.80 -13.43 1.19
C LEU A 149 -11.95 -14.07 -0.19
N ARG A 150 -10.85 -14.30 -0.92
CA ARG A 150 -10.88 -14.91 -2.26
C ARG A 150 -10.78 -16.44 -2.25
N GLY A 151 -10.42 -17.05 -1.11
CA GLY A 151 -10.29 -18.50 -1.00
C GLY A 151 -9.16 -19.07 -1.86
N GLU A 152 -8.15 -18.27 -2.21
CA GLU A 152 -7.02 -18.72 -3.01
C GLU A 152 -6.22 -19.79 -2.24
N ARG A 153 -5.79 -20.84 -2.94
CA ARG A 153 -5.07 -21.96 -2.31
C ARG A 153 -3.71 -21.50 -1.78
N THR A 154 -3.36 -21.92 -0.57
CA THR A 154 -2.16 -21.49 0.16
C THR A 154 -0.90 -22.24 -0.28
N TRP A 155 -0.55 -22.15 -1.56
CA TRP A 155 0.67 -22.73 -2.13
C TRP A 155 1.59 -21.64 -2.68
N GLY A 156 2.89 -21.88 -2.68
CA GLY A 156 3.89 -20.93 -3.17
C GLY A 156 3.86 -19.60 -2.41
N LYS A 157 3.62 -18.49 -3.11
CA LYS A 157 3.65 -17.12 -2.53
C LYS A 157 2.56 -16.84 -1.49
N LEU A 158 1.51 -17.66 -1.43
CA LEU A 158 0.40 -17.53 -0.47
C LEU A 158 0.52 -18.49 0.71
N GLN A 159 1.60 -19.29 0.76
CA GLN A 159 1.89 -20.14 1.90
C GLN A 159 2.26 -19.28 3.12
N ARG A 160 1.69 -19.62 4.28
CA ARG A 160 2.03 -18.98 5.56
C ARG A 160 3.37 -19.54 6.08
N PRO A 161 4.19 -18.75 6.78
CA PRO A 161 4.02 -17.33 7.08
C PRO A 161 4.27 -16.43 5.86
N TRP A 162 3.50 -15.34 5.75
CA TRP A 162 3.71 -14.39 4.65
C TRP A 162 4.93 -13.53 4.96
N ALA A 163 5.97 -13.66 4.14
CA ALA A 163 7.14 -12.79 4.26
C ALA A 163 6.70 -11.34 4.03
N GLU A 164 6.78 -10.51 5.06
CA GLU A 164 6.80 -9.07 4.87
C GLU A 164 8.21 -8.71 4.42
N PRO A 165 8.41 -8.16 3.20
CA PRO A 165 9.70 -7.57 2.91
C PRO A 165 9.85 -6.41 3.91
N ILE A 166 10.78 -6.50 4.86
CA ILE A 166 11.05 -5.47 5.88
C ILE A 166 11.33 -4.09 5.22
N ALA A 167 11.78 -4.09 3.97
CA ALA A 167 11.95 -2.89 3.13
C ALA A 167 10.67 -2.38 2.42
N SER A 168 9.50 -3.01 2.61
CA SER A 168 8.29 -2.81 1.80
C SER A 168 7.63 -1.46 2.07
N PHE A 169 7.56 -1.01 3.34
CA PHE A 169 6.98 0.30 3.65
C PHE A 169 7.85 1.44 3.14
N GLY A 170 9.15 1.41 3.43
CA GLY A 170 10.11 2.42 2.96
C GLY A 170 10.15 2.51 1.43
N LYS A 171 10.21 1.38 0.72
CA LYS A 171 10.16 1.37 -0.75
C LYS A 171 8.83 1.86 -1.32
N ARG A 172 7.70 1.55 -0.68
CA ARG A 172 6.39 2.07 -1.09
C ARG A 172 6.28 3.58 -0.85
N PHE A 173 6.82 4.06 0.27
CA PHE A 173 6.87 5.47 0.60
C PHE A 173 7.84 6.25 -0.31
N GLU A 174 9.00 5.69 -0.64
CA GLU A 174 9.93 6.23 -1.63
C GLU A 174 9.31 6.29 -3.02
N ALA A 175 8.65 5.22 -3.48
CA ALA A 175 7.95 5.20 -4.77
C ALA A 175 6.83 6.24 -4.81
N TRP A 176 6.12 6.42 -3.69
CA TRP A 176 5.09 7.44 -3.53
C TRP A 176 5.69 8.86 -3.58
N ASN A 177 6.78 9.11 -2.86
CA ASN A 177 7.53 10.38 -2.92
C ASN A 177 8.09 10.66 -4.32
N ASP A 178 8.60 9.66 -5.02
CA ASP A 178 9.10 9.79 -6.39
C ASP A 178 7.96 10.12 -7.37
N THR A 179 6.78 9.50 -7.20
CA THR A 179 5.59 9.80 -8.00
C THR A 179 5.10 11.24 -7.75
N ILE A 180 5.12 11.68 -6.49
CA ILE A 180 4.78 13.04 -6.11
C ILE A 180 5.78 14.05 -6.67
N THR A 181 7.08 13.79 -6.49
CA THR A 181 8.15 14.69 -6.95
C THR A 181 8.14 14.82 -8.47
N SER A 182 7.96 13.71 -9.19
CA SER A 182 7.86 13.75 -10.67
C SER A 182 6.63 14.51 -11.16
N ALA A 183 5.52 14.44 -10.43
CA ALA A 183 4.36 15.28 -10.72
C ALA A 183 4.64 16.77 -10.42
N PHE A 184 5.45 17.10 -9.42
CA PHE A 184 5.83 18.49 -9.11
C PHE A 184 6.82 19.10 -10.11
N THR A 185 7.76 18.33 -10.64
CA THR A 185 8.86 18.85 -11.49
C THR A 185 8.49 19.00 -12.97
N THR A 186 7.21 18.93 -13.34
CA THR A 186 6.80 19.21 -14.73
C THR A 186 6.87 20.70 -15.07
N ASP A 187 6.99 21.59 -14.07
CA ASP A 187 7.39 22.98 -14.26
C ASP A 187 8.81 23.21 -13.73
N ASN A 188 9.68 23.64 -14.64
CA ASN A 188 11.06 24.11 -14.47
C ASN A 188 12.17 23.06 -14.19
N ASN A 189 12.88 22.75 -15.29
CA ASN A 189 14.29 22.37 -15.38
C ASN A 189 14.69 20.98 -14.81
N ALA A 190 14.60 19.97 -15.68
CA ALA A 190 15.12 18.64 -15.43
C ALA A 190 16.65 18.64 -15.28
N LYS A 191 17.15 18.51 -14.05
CA LYS A 191 18.44 17.84 -13.81
C LYS A 191 18.18 16.37 -13.47
N PRO A 192 18.60 15.42 -14.33
CA PRO A 192 18.35 14.01 -14.08
C PRO A 192 19.21 13.47 -12.93
N LYS A 193 18.63 12.50 -12.21
CA LYS A 193 19.14 11.69 -11.07
C LYS A 193 20.50 10.96 -11.29
N LYS A 194 21.48 11.51 -12.02
CA LYS A 194 22.82 10.91 -12.17
C LYS A 194 23.71 11.11 -10.93
N GLU A 195 23.57 12.20 -10.18
CA GLU A 195 24.52 12.52 -9.10
C GLU A 195 24.42 11.64 -7.84
N LYS A 196 23.26 11.02 -7.54
CA LYS A 196 23.11 10.17 -6.35
C LYS A 196 23.69 8.76 -6.52
N LYS A 197 23.78 8.24 -7.75
CA LYS A 197 24.47 6.95 -8.01
C LYS A 197 25.99 7.13 -8.00
N GLU A 198 26.48 8.22 -8.56
CA GLU A 198 27.93 8.46 -8.70
C GLU A 198 28.61 8.75 -7.35
N LYS A 199 27.96 9.48 -6.43
CA LYS A 199 28.50 9.68 -5.07
C LYS A 199 28.54 8.39 -4.23
N LYS A 200 27.68 7.42 -4.51
CA LYS A 200 27.65 6.14 -3.77
C LYS A 200 28.71 5.16 -4.29
N GLU A 201 29.08 5.28 -5.57
CA GLU A 201 30.14 4.49 -6.18
C GLU A 201 31.54 5.05 -5.88
N LYS A 202 31.69 6.38 -5.82
CA LYS A 202 32.96 7.04 -5.48
C LYS A 202 33.35 6.95 -4.00
N LYS A 203 32.41 6.59 -3.11
CA LYS A 203 32.68 6.33 -1.68
C LYS A 203 32.98 4.85 -1.38
N ARG A 204 32.94 4.00 -2.41
CA ARG A 204 33.19 2.55 -2.35
C ARG A 204 34.41 2.12 -3.18
N ARG A 205 35.15 3.07 -3.76
CA ARG A 205 36.46 2.86 -4.38
C ARG A 205 37.52 3.56 -3.56
#